data_AF-A0A5B0NJ97-F1
#
_entry.id   AF-A0A5B0NJ97-F1
#
_cell.length_a   1.000
_cell.length_b   1.000
_cell.length_c   1.000
_cell.angle_alpha   90.00
_cell.angle_beta   90.00
_cell.angle_gamma   90.00
#
_symmetry.space_group_name_H-M   'P 1'
#
loop_
_entity.id
_entity.type
_entity.pdbx_description
1 polymer ?
#
loop_
_entity_poly.entity_id
_entity_poly.type
_entity_poly.pdbx_seq_one_letter_code
_entity_poly.pdbx_strand_id
1 'polypeptide(L)'
;MSGKTRLLKELAAHVCVVSICLQDPKSTGQPPRSKIADYFLPRSSAKSGLLKHYNHLLAAILNTVSKFFSRPDVLQKDFKA
;
A
#
# COMPACT_ATOMS: atom_id res chain seq x y z
N MET A 1 -10.45 -3.38 19.55
CA MET A 1 -10.39 -3.72 18.12
C MET A 1 -11.53 -2.99 17.42
N SER A 2 -11.30 -1.76 16.93
CA SER A 2 -12.31 -0.98 16.20
C SER A 2 -12.33 -1.48 14.75
N GLY A 3 -13.50 -1.81 14.19
CA GLY A 3 -13.71 -2.67 13.00
C GLY A 3 -13.09 -2.26 11.64
N LYS A 4 -12.11 -1.35 11.61
CA LYS A 4 -11.38 -0.90 10.42
C LYS A 4 -10.75 -2.08 9.65
N THR A 5 -10.14 -3.02 10.37
CA THR A 5 -9.54 -4.22 9.76
C THR A 5 -10.58 -5.15 9.15
N ARG A 6 -11.77 -5.24 9.76
CA ARG A 6 -12.87 -6.05 9.22
C ARG A 6 -13.39 -5.42 7.93
N LEU A 7 -13.60 -4.09 7.91
CA LEU A 7 -14.03 -3.37 6.71
C LEU A 7 -13.05 -3.53 5.54
N LEU A 8 -11.73 -3.47 5.78
CA LEU A 8 -10.73 -3.71 4.74
C LEU A 8 -10.79 -5.13 4.18
N LYS A 9 -11.07 -6.13 5.02
CA LYS A 9 -11.23 -7.52 4.59
C LYS A 9 -12.48 -7.71 3.74
N GLU A 10 -13.60 -7.11 4.13
CA GLU A 10 -14.84 -7.14 3.34
C GLU A 10 -14.65 -6.43 1.99
N LEU A 11 -13.98 -5.26 1.98
CA LEU A 11 -13.68 -4.55 0.73
C LEU A 11 -12.79 -5.39 -0.20
N ALA A 12 -11.78 -6.07 0.37
CA ALA A 12 -10.91 -6.97 -0.38
C ALA A 12 -11.63 -8.19 -0.98
N ALA A 13 -12.83 -8.54 -0.48
CA ALA A 13 -13.65 -9.58 -1.08
C ALA A 13 -14.36 -9.12 -2.35
N HIS A 14 -14.60 -7.82 -2.51
CA HIS A 14 -15.34 -7.25 -3.64
C HIS A 14 -14.43 -6.60 -4.69
N VAL A 15 -13.25 -6.11 -4.30
CA VAL A 15 -12.31 -5.45 -5.19
C VAL A 15 -10.88 -5.89 -4.90
N CYS A 16 -10.00 -5.83 -5.90
CA CYS A 16 -8.58 -6.10 -5.70
C CYS A 16 -7.96 -5.02 -4.82
N VAL A 17 -7.67 -5.35 -3.56
CA VAL A 17 -7.05 -4.44 -2.59
C VAL A 17 -5.69 -4.97 -2.18
N VAL A 18 -4.66 -4.13 -2.29
CA VAL A 18 -3.37 -4.37 -1.64
C VAL A 18 -3.37 -3.67 -0.28
N SER A 19 -3.48 -4.43 0.80
CA SER A 19 -3.42 -3.89 2.16
C SER A 19 -1.98 -3.96 2.71
N ILE A 20 -1.47 -2.82 3.18
CA ILE A 20 -0.11 -2.70 3.74
C ILE A 20 -0.23 -2.24 5.19
N CYS A 21 0.25 -3.07 6.12
CA CYS A 21 0.18 -2.80 7.55
C CYS A 21 1.47 -2.11 8.01
N LEU A 22 1.37 -0.80 8.28
CA LEU A 22 2.49 0.08 8.67
C LEU A 22 2.79 0.11 10.18
N GLN A 23 2.23 -0.83 10.93
CA GLN A 23 2.30 -0.90 12.39
C GLN A 23 3.75 -0.90 12.91
N ASP A 24 4.05 -0.24 14.02
CA ASP A 24 5.39 -0.20 14.62
C ASP A 24 6.02 -1.61 14.72
N PRO A 25 7.32 -1.79 14.38
CA PRO A 25 7.99 -3.10 14.43
C PRO A 25 7.89 -3.82 15.78
N LYS A 26 7.76 -3.09 16.89
CA LYS A 26 7.66 -3.63 18.25
C LYS A 26 6.23 -3.94 18.67
N SER A 27 5.24 -3.59 17.86
CA SER A 27 3.84 -3.80 18.20
C SER A 27 3.41 -5.24 17.94
N THR A 28 2.66 -5.82 18.88
CA THR A 28 2.13 -7.20 18.81
C THR A 28 0.68 -7.26 18.32
N GLY A 29 0.09 -6.13 17.95
CA GLY A 29 -1.29 -6.08 17.45
C GLY A 29 -1.47 -6.81 16.11
N GLN A 30 -2.70 -7.21 15.81
CA GLN A 30 -3.06 -7.82 14.53
C GLN A 30 -3.74 -6.81 13.59
N PRO A 31 -3.53 -6.92 12.26
CA PRO A 31 -2.66 -7.86 11.54
C PRO A 31 -1.16 -7.51 11.64
N PRO A 32 -0.25 -8.49 11.45
CA PRO A 32 1.20 -8.28 11.58
C PRO A 32 1.72 -7.26 10.55
N ARG A 33 2.78 -6.53 10.93
CA ARG A 33 3.46 -5.56 10.06
C ARG A 33 3.87 -6.21 8.73
N SER A 34 3.55 -5.54 7.62
CA SER A 34 3.92 -6.04 6.29
C SER A 34 5.43 -5.88 6.05
N LYS A 35 6.07 -6.87 5.42
CA LYS A 35 7.51 -6.79 5.08
C LYS A 35 7.88 -5.56 4.25
N ILE A 36 6.97 -5.08 3.41
CA ILE A 36 7.21 -3.89 2.58
C ILE A 36 7.07 -2.58 3.35
N ALA A 37 6.50 -2.58 4.56
CA ALA A 37 6.23 -1.38 5.34
C ALA A 37 7.50 -0.57 5.66
N ASP A 38 8.66 -1.21 5.69
CA ASP A 38 9.94 -0.55 5.97
C ASP A 38 10.38 0.38 4.83
N TYR A 39 9.89 0.18 3.60
CA TYR A 39 10.09 1.09 2.48
C TYR A 39 9.14 2.28 2.50
N PHE A 40 8.02 2.16 3.21
CA PHE A 40 7.00 3.20 3.31
C PHE A 40 7.33 4.22 4.40
N LEU A 41 8.09 3.82 5.41
CA LEU A 41 8.49 4.69 6.51
C LEU A 41 9.85 5.34 6.25
N PRO A 42 10.04 6.63 6.60
CA PRO A 42 11.33 7.26 6.51
C PRO A 42 12.30 6.64 7.53
N ARG A 43 13.54 6.37 7.09
CA ARG A 43 14.58 5.74 7.94
C ARG A 43 15.10 6.65 9.06
N SER A 44 14.86 7.95 8.98
CA SER A 44 15.32 8.94 9.96
C SER A 44 14.14 9.75 10.49
N SER A 45 14.14 10.00 11.80
CA SER A 45 13.16 10.83 12.52
C SER A 45 13.34 12.33 12.27
N ALA A 46 14.19 12.73 11.32
CA ALA A 46 14.38 14.11 10.95
C ALA A 46 13.05 14.67 10.40
N LYS A 47 12.42 15.57 11.17
CA LYS A 47 11.20 16.29 10.80
C LYS A 47 11.32 16.98 9.43
N SER A 48 12.54 17.32 9.01
CA SER A 48 12.86 17.80 7.68
C SER A 48 12.93 16.65 6.68
N GLY A 49 12.00 16.62 5.72
CA GLY A 49 12.01 15.66 4.61
C GLY A 49 10.83 14.68 4.58
N LEU A 50 9.94 14.70 5.58
CA LEU A 50 8.75 13.85 5.61
C LEU A 50 7.84 14.07 4.38
N LEU A 51 7.58 15.34 4.05
CA LEU A 51 6.82 15.73 2.87
C LEU A 51 7.47 15.20 1.58
N LYS A 52 8.80 15.36 1.46
CA LYS A 52 9.55 14.88 0.29
C LYS A 52 9.50 13.35 0.18
N HIS A 53 9.65 12.64 1.29
CA HIS A 53 9.57 11.18 1.35
C HIS A 53 8.19 10.68 0.89
N TYR A 54 7.11 11.19 1.47
CA TYR A 54 5.76 10.76 1.11
C TYR A 54 5.36 11.18 -0.29
N ASN A 55 5.80 12.35 -0.78
CA ASN A 55 5.58 12.75 -2.18
C ASN A 55 6.28 11.78 -3.15
N HIS A 56 7.54 11.39 -2.88
CA HIS A 56 8.23 10.40 -3.71
C HIS A 56 7.58 9.03 -3.63
N LEU A 57 7.13 8.61 -2.46
CA LEU A 57 6.42 7.34 -2.27
C LEU A 57 5.11 7.30 -3.07
N LEU A 58 4.29 8.35 -2.98
CA LEU A 58 3.06 8.47 -3.76
C LEU A 58 3.34 8.48 -5.26
N ALA A 59 4.32 9.27 -5.70
CA ALA A 59 4.74 9.29 -7.10
C ALA A 59 5.21 7.92 -7.58
N ALA A 60 5.98 7.18 -6.76
CA ALA A 60 6.44 5.83 -7.09
C ALA A 60 5.28 4.83 -7.19
N ILE A 61 4.30 4.88 -6.27
CA ILE A 61 3.10 4.04 -6.33
C ILE A 61 2.30 4.34 -7.60
N LEU A 62 1.98 5.61 -7.85
CA LEU A 62 1.20 6.02 -9.03
C LEU A 62 1.92 5.68 -10.34
N ASN A 63 3.23 5.92 -10.42
CA ASN A 63 4.02 5.57 -11.59
C ASN A 63 4.08 4.05 -11.80
N THR A 64 4.21 3.25 -10.74
CA THR A 64 4.21 1.79 -10.84
C THR A 64 2.86 1.27 -11.31
N VAL A 65 1.76 1.81 -10.77
CA VAL A 65 0.39 1.49 -11.17
C VAL A 65 0.15 1.88 -12.62
N SER A 66 0.54 3.09 -13.02
CA SER A 66 0.44 3.57 -14.40
C SER A 66 1.21 2.65 -15.34
N LYS A 67 2.47 2.33 -15.05
CA LYS A 67 3.28 1.40 -15.85
C LYS A 67 2.65 0.02 -15.95
N PHE A 68 2.10 -0.51 -14.86
CA PHE A 68 1.42 -1.80 -14.87
C PHE A 68 0.22 -1.81 -15.82
N PHE A 69 -0.65 -0.80 -15.73
CA PHE A 69 -1.83 -0.68 -16.60
C PHE A 69 -1.51 -0.28 -18.04
N SER A 70 -0.36 0.34 -18.31
CA SER A 70 0.12 0.62 -19.67
C SER A 70 0.70 -0.61 -20.36
N ARG A 71 0.85 -1.75 -19.68
CA ARG A 71 1.39 -2.95 -20.30
C ARG A 71 0.40 -3.55 -21.31
N PRO A 72 0.86 -3.96 -22.51
CA PRO A 72 -0.01 -4.54 -23.53
C PRO A 72 -0.77 -5.79 -23.05
N ASP A 73 -0.13 -6.62 -22.22
CA ASP A 73 -0.72 -7.86 -21.67
C ASP A 73 -1.83 -7.61 -20.64
N VAL A 74 -1.88 -6.42 -20.05
CA VAL A 74 -2.95 -5.99 -19.13
C VAL A 74 -4.08 -5.31 -19.91
N LEU A 75 -3.75 -4.48 -20.91
CA LEU A 75 -4.73 -3.79 -21.74
C LEU A 75 -5.58 -4.73 -22.60
N GLN A 76 -5.04 -5.90 -22.98
CA GLN A 76 -5.77 -6.89 -23.78
C GLN A 76 -6.57 -7.91 -22.95
N LYS A 77 -6.54 -7.83 -21.62
CA LYS A 77 -7.44 -8.64 -20.80
C LYS A 77 -8.82 -8.01 -20.78
N ASP A 78 -9.72 -8.57 -21.58
CA ASP A 78 -11.15 -8.36 -21.38
C ASP A 78 -11.49 -8.84 -19.95
N PHE A 79 -11.73 -7.88 -19.06
CA PHE A 79 -12.33 -8.17 -17.78
C PHE A 79 -13.78 -8.60 -18.06
N LYS A 80 -13.99 -9.90 -18.27
CA LYS A 80 -15.34 -10.48 -18.22
C LYS A 80 -15.87 -10.25 -16.81
N ALA A 81 -16.85 -9.34 -16.74
CA ALA A 81 -17.66 -9.07 -15.55
C ALA A 81 -18.45 -10.31 -15.12
#